data_AF-A0A5J4KVE2-F1
#
_entry.id   AF-A0A5J4KVE2-F1
#
_cell.length_a   1.000
_cell.length_b   1.000
_cell.length_c   1.000
_cell.angle_alpha   90.00
_cell.angle_beta   90.00
_cell.angle_gamma   90.00
#
_symmetry.space_group_name_H-M   'P 1'
#
loop_
_entity.id
_entity.type
_entity.pdbx_description
1 polymer ?
#
loop_
_entity_poly.entity_id
_entity_poly.type
_entity_poly.pdbx_seq_one_letter_code
_entity_poly.pdbx_strand_id
1 'polypeptide(L)'
;MAAEGSLIPVPVDEQGINVEAGRQLGPNARMAIVTPSHQFPTAVTMSLGRRLELLEWSREAQSWIVEDDYDSEYRFSGRPLQALQGLDRNGRVIYIGTFSKVLFPSLRLGYLIIPPALLPAFMAARRLIDVHTPLLEQLALTDFITEGHFARHLRKMRLLYLERRNTLVAALSRSLATCWRSPYLKPVCTWSPGCPLVSAASMPLSKPPRKD
;
A
#
# COMPACT_ATOMS: atom_id res chain seq x y z
N MET A 1 -16.38 -3.59 -20.56
CA MET A 1 -16.89 -4.72 -19.74
C MET A 1 -16.51 -4.44 -18.30
N ALA A 2 -17.47 -4.14 -17.44
CA ALA A 2 -17.22 -4.16 -16.01
C ALA A 2 -17.06 -5.64 -15.62
N ALA A 3 -15.96 -6.01 -14.97
CA ALA A 3 -15.82 -7.34 -14.42
C ALA A 3 -16.92 -7.52 -13.35
N GLU A 4 -17.77 -8.55 -13.48
CA GLU A 4 -18.78 -8.93 -12.49
C GLU A 4 -18.11 -9.50 -11.21
N GLY A 5 -17.41 -8.65 -10.47
CA GLY A 5 -16.81 -8.96 -9.19
C GLY A 5 -17.55 -8.25 -8.05
N SER A 6 -17.91 -9.00 -7.00
CA SER A 6 -18.37 -8.39 -5.75
C SER A 6 -17.18 -7.89 -4.95
N LEU A 7 -17.14 -6.58 -4.65
CA LEU A 7 -16.11 -5.98 -3.81
C LEU A 7 -16.42 -6.22 -2.34
N ILE A 8 -15.45 -6.75 -1.60
CA ILE A 8 -15.56 -7.01 -0.16
C ILE A 8 -14.56 -6.09 0.55
N PRO A 9 -15.01 -5.03 1.24
CA PRO A 9 -14.12 -4.17 1.99
C PRO A 9 -13.58 -4.92 3.21
N VAL A 10 -12.26 -4.98 3.34
CA VAL A 10 -11.57 -5.62 4.47
C VAL A 10 -10.92 -4.53 5.34
N PRO A 11 -11.09 -4.56 6.67
CA PRO A 11 -10.50 -3.55 7.54
C PRO A 11 -8.97 -3.59 7.50
N VAL A 12 -8.37 -2.42 7.69
CA VAL A 12 -6.91 -2.24 7.81
C VAL A 12 -6.59 -1.84 9.24
N ASP A 13 -5.69 -2.59 9.87
CA ASP A 13 -5.13 -2.27 11.19
C ASP A 13 -3.71 -1.71 11.07
N GLU A 14 -3.01 -1.55 12.19
CA GLU A 14 -1.63 -1.04 12.25
C GLU A 14 -0.61 -1.91 11.51
N GLN A 15 -0.98 -3.14 11.13
CA GLN A 15 -0.14 -4.10 10.42
C GLN A 15 -0.53 -4.23 8.94
N GLY A 16 -1.56 -3.53 8.47
CA GLY A 16 -2.09 -3.60 7.10
C GLY A 16 -3.48 -4.23 7.04
N ILE A 17 -3.87 -4.76 5.87
CA ILE A 17 -5.16 -5.47 5.68
C ILE A 17 -5.31 -6.61 6.70
N ASN A 18 -6.44 -6.70 7.40
CA ASN A 18 -6.69 -7.79 8.35
C ASN A 18 -7.09 -9.07 7.59
N VAL A 19 -6.18 -10.02 7.46
CA VAL A 19 -6.36 -11.23 6.64
C VAL A 19 -7.45 -12.13 7.22
N GLU A 20 -7.50 -12.30 8.54
CA GLU A 20 -8.54 -13.12 9.19
C GLU A 20 -9.95 -12.54 9.00
N ALA A 21 -10.12 -11.23 9.16
CA ALA A 21 -11.38 -10.57 8.84
C ALA A 21 -11.74 -10.75 7.35
N GLY A 22 -10.75 -10.69 6.46
CA GLY A 22 -10.92 -10.97 5.03
C GLY A 22 -11.42 -12.39 4.75
N ARG A 23 -10.89 -13.40 5.44
CA ARG A 23 -11.33 -14.80 5.32
C ARG A 23 -12.80 -14.97 5.72
N GLN A 24 -13.24 -14.29 6.77
CA GLN A 24 -14.61 -14.38 7.28
C GLN A 24 -15.60 -13.63 6.39
N LEU A 25 -15.24 -12.42 5.93
CA LEU A 25 -16.08 -11.59 5.08
C LEU A 25 -16.18 -12.13 3.64
N GLY A 26 -15.10 -12.76 3.16
CA GLY A 26 -14.99 -13.26 1.79
C GLY A 26 -14.42 -14.68 1.73
N PRO A 27 -15.11 -15.70 2.25
CA PRO A 27 -14.61 -17.08 2.27
C PRO A 27 -14.35 -17.66 0.86
N ASN A 28 -15.01 -17.11 -0.16
CA ASN A 28 -14.85 -17.49 -1.56
C ASN A 28 -14.07 -16.45 -2.39
N ALA A 29 -13.45 -15.46 -1.74
CA ALA A 29 -12.70 -14.42 -2.44
C ALA A 29 -11.64 -15.05 -3.34
N ARG A 30 -11.56 -14.58 -4.58
CA ARG A 30 -10.60 -15.07 -5.60
C ARG A 30 -9.36 -14.20 -5.71
N MET A 31 -9.40 -13.01 -5.08
CA MET A 31 -8.39 -11.98 -5.22
C MET A 31 -8.39 -11.05 -4.01
N ALA A 32 -7.21 -10.65 -3.56
CA ALA A 32 -7.01 -9.49 -2.69
C ALA A 32 -6.27 -8.39 -3.45
N ILE A 33 -6.68 -7.14 -3.28
CA ILE A 33 -5.98 -5.97 -3.85
C ILE A 33 -5.42 -5.17 -2.67
N VAL A 34 -4.10 -4.96 -2.65
CA VAL A 34 -3.40 -4.41 -1.50
C VAL A 34 -2.32 -3.42 -1.92
N THR A 35 -1.99 -2.50 -1.04
CA THR A 35 -0.89 -1.51 -1.17
C THR A 35 0.08 -1.68 0.00
N PRO A 36 0.95 -2.71 0.02
CA PRO A 36 1.65 -3.17 1.23
C PRO A 36 2.76 -2.23 1.70
N SER A 37 3.39 -1.51 0.79
CA SER A 37 4.51 -0.61 1.10
C SER A 37 4.01 0.64 1.84
N HIS A 38 2.97 1.26 1.30
CA HIS A 38 2.26 2.40 1.89
C HIS A 38 0.76 2.27 1.59
N GLN A 39 -0.02 1.88 2.58
CA GLN A 39 -1.45 1.67 2.38
C GLN A 39 -2.13 2.95 1.90
N PHE A 40 -2.89 2.90 0.82
CA PHE A 40 -3.74 4.02 0.46
C PHE A 40 -5.12 3.86 1.12
N PRO A 41 -5.67 4.89 1.82
CA PRO A 41 -5.08 6.20 2.13
C PRO A 41 -4.39 6.28 3.52
N THR A 42 -4.35 5.20 4.30
CA THR A 42 -3.95 5.25 5.73
C THR A 42 -2.44 5.38 5.97
N ALA A 43 -1.63 5.22 4.92
CA ALA A 43 -0.17 5.22 4.92
C ALA A 43 0.51 4.16 5.83
N VAL A 44 -0.26 3.19 6.34
CA VAL A 44 0.27 2.06 7.12
C VAL A 44 1.15 1.20 6.22
N THR A 45 2.34 0.84 6.71
CA THR A 45 3.21 -0.14 6.04
C THR A 45 2.88 -1.53 6.56
N MET A 46 2.53 -2.44 5.66
CA MET A 46 2.23 -3.83 6.00
C MET A 46 3.49 -4.53 6.56
N SER A 47 3.37 -5.11 7.75
CA SER A 47 4.49 -5.79 8.40
C SER A 47 4.85 -7.10 7.71
N LEU A 48 6.06 -7.60 7.99
CA LEU A 48 6.49 -8.89 7.45
C LEU A 48 5.55 -10.03 7.87
N GLY A 49 5.09 -10.04 9.12
CA GLY A 49 4.14 -11.05 9.61
C GLY A 49 2.84 -11.04 8.81
N ARG A 50 2.25 -9.86 8.60
CA ARG A 50 1.00 -9.73 7.82
C ARG A 50 1.20 -10.07 6.34
N ARG A 51 2.36 -9.77 5.76
CA ARG A 51 2.72 -10.18 4.40
C ARG A 51 2.73 -11.71 4.26
N LEU A 52 3.36 -12.41 5.19
CA LEU A 52 3.41 -13.88 5.21
C LEU A 52 2.02 -14.49 5.42
N GLU A 53 1.22 -13.92 6.32
CA GLU A 53 -0.17 -14.34 6.56
C GLU A 53 -1.03 -14.23 5.29
N LEU A 54 -0.90 -13.13 4.55
CA LEU A 54 -1.64 -12.90 3.31
C LEU A 54 -1.19 -13.86 2.19
N LEU A 55 0.12 -14.11 2.06
CA LEU A 55 0.65 -15.09 1.10
C LEU A 55 0.15 -16.50 1.41
N GLU A 56 0.10 -16.87 2.69
CA GLU A 56 -0.40 -18.17 3.11
C GLU A 56 -1.90 -18.33 2.81
N TRP A 57 -2.71 -17.29 3.06
CA TRP A 57 -4.10 -17.27 2.62
C TRP A 57 -4.25 -17.48 1.12
N SER A 58 -3.48 -16.74 0.33
CA SER A 58 -3.50 -16.85 -1.13
C SER A 58 -3.13 -18.26 -1.61
N ARG A 59 -2.17 -18.90 -0.94
CA ARG A 59 -1.79 -20.30 -1.16
C ARG A 59 -2.93 -21.26 -0.83
N GLU A 60 -3.54 -21.17 0.35
CA GLU A 60 -4.60 -22.07 0.78
C GLU A 60 -5.88 -21.92 -0.07
N ALA A 61 -6.30 -20.68 -0.31
CA ALA A 61 -7.52 -20.37 -1.05
C ALA A 61 -7.33 -20.42 -2.58
N GLN A 62 -6.13 -20.75 -3.07
CA GLN A 62 -5.76 -20.70 -4.50
C GLN A 62 -6.15 -19.37 -5.16
N SER A 63 -5.99 -18.28 -4.41
CA SER A 63 -6.45 -16.94 -4.74
C SER A 63 -5.30 -16.04 -5.13
N TRP A 64 -5.57 -15.00 -5.91
CA TRP A 64 -4.56 -14.06 -6.37
C TRP A 64 -4.35 -12.91 -5.40
N ILE A 65 -3.16 -12.34 -5.37
CA ILE A 65 -2.90 -11.06 -4.73
C ILE A 65 -2.48 -10.07 -5.81
N VAL A 66 -3.13 -8.93 -5.86
CA VAL A 66 -2.68 -7.77 -6.64
C VAL A 66 -1.99 -6.82 -5.67
N GLU A 67 -0.67 -6.75 -5.79
CA GLU A 67 0.16 -5.80 -5.06
C GLU A 67 0.31 -4.53 -5.91
N ASP A 68 -0.39 -3.46 -5.53
CA ASP A 68 -0.24 -2.14 -6.13
C ASP A 68 0.84 -1.35 -5.37
N ASP A 69 2.00 -1.18 -6.00
CA ASP A 69 3.14 -0.47 -5.45
C ASP A 69 3.39 0.83 -6.21
N TYR A 70 2.86 1.92 -5.65
CA TYR A 70 2.88 3.22 -6.29
C TYR A 70 4.01 4.14 -5.82
N ASP A 71 4.68 3.83 -4.70
CA ASP A 71 5.66 4.74 -4.09
C ASP A 71 6.66 4.09 -3.13
N SER A 72 6.90 2.77 -3.17
CA SER A 72 7.85 2.11 -2.26
C SER A 72 9.27 2.69 -2.33
N GLU A 73 9.63 3.38 -3.41
CA GLU A 73 10.88 4.10 -3.52
C GLU A 73 11.01 5.23 -2.49
N TYR A 74 9.93 5.78 -1.93
CA TYR A 74 9.95 6.90 -0.99
C TYR A 74 9.82 6.49 0.48
N ARG A 75 10.66 5.56 0.92
CA ARG A 75 10.75 5.17 2.33
C ARG A 75 11.81 5.95 3.09
N PHE A 76 11.40 6.55 4.21
CA PHE A 76 12.24 7.46 5.00
C PHE A 76 12.91 6.85 6.23
N SER A 77 12.53 5.62 6.61
CA SER A 77 13.05 4.97 7.82
C SER A 77 13.05 3.44 7.70
N GLY A 78 14.03 2.81 8.34
CA GLY A 78 14.16 1.35 8.42
C GLY A 78 14.66 0.69 7.13
N ARG A 79 15.03 -0.59 7.21
CA ARG A 79 15.42 -1.40 6.04
C ARG A 79 14.20 -1.64 5.15
N PRO A 80 14.30 -1.50 3.81
CA PRO A 80 13.21 -1.81 2.90
C PRO A 80 12.63 -3.19 3.20
N LEU A 81 11.30 -3.26 3.36
CA LEU A 81 10.62 -4.56 3.40
C LEU A 81 10.52 -5.07 1.96
N GLN A 82 10.74 -6.36 1.78
CA GLN A 82 10.55 -7.00 0.48
C GLN A 82 9.08 -6.91 0.08
N ALA A 83 8.82 -6.58 -1.19
CA ALA A 83 7.50 -6.67 -1.82
C ALA A 83 6.89 -8.07 -1.60
N LEU A 84 5.56 -8.19 -1.59
CA LEU A 84 4.90 -9.51 -1.55
C LEU A 84 5.39 -10.38 -2.70
N GLN A 85 5.56 -9.81 -3.88
CA GLN A 85 6.09 -10.51 -5.05
C GLN A 85 7.50 -11.08 -4.80
N GLY A 86 8.36 -10.38 -4.05
CA GLY A 86 9.69 -10.87 -3.70
C GLY A 86 9.70 -11.99 -2.65
N LEU A 87 8.62 -12.13 -1.90
CA LEU A 87 8.41 -13.17 -0.88
C LEU A 87 7.63 -14.37 -1.42
N ASP A 88 6.92 -14.20 -2.53
CA ASP A 88 6.03 -15.21 -3.12
C ASP A 88 6.81 -16.39 -3.70
N ARG A 89 6.50 -17.59 -3.19
CA ARG A 89 7.07 -18.87 -3.66
C ARG A 89 6.08 -19.70 -4.46
N ASN A 90 4.83 -19.26 -4.53
CA ASN A 90 3.72 -20.00 -5.11
C ASN A 90 3.21 -19.37 -6.42
N GLY A 91 3.78 -18.23 -6.82
CA GLY A 91 3.45 -17.55 -8.07
C GLY A 91 2.00 -17.07 -8.08
N ARG A 92 1.55 -16.48 -6.96
CA ARG A 92 0.19 -15.97 -6.74
C ARG A 92 0.11 -14.45 -6.64
N VAL A 93 1.23 -13.74 -6.66
CA VAL A 93 1.26 -12.27 -6.62
C VAL A 93 1.41 -11.69 -8.03
N ILE A 94 0.50 -10.79 -8.39
CA ILE A 94 0.59 -9.87 -9.52
C ILE A 94 1.06 -8.54 -8.96
N TYR A 95 2.28 -8.13 -9.32
CA TYR A 95 2.85 -6.86 -8.87
C TYR A 95 2.58 -5.78 -9.91
N ILE A 96 2.15 -4.61 -9.45
CA ILE A 96 1.92 -3.42 -10.26
C ILE A 96 2.88 -2.34 -9.77
N GLY A 97 3.71 -1.83 -10.67
CA GLY A 97 4.60 -0.71 -10.41
C GLY A 97 4.32 0.47 -11.32
N THR A 98 4.73 1.68 -10.90
CA THR A 98 4.61 2.90 -11.71
C THR A 98 5.81 3.80 -11.61
N PHE A 99 6.20 4.41 -12.74
CA PHE A 99 7.19 5.48 -12.75
C PHE A 99 6.56 6.87 -12.57
N SER A 100 5.23 6.97 -12.70
CA SER A 100 4.53 8.26 -12.74
C SER A 100 4.57 9.01 -11.41
N LYS A 101 4.62 8.28 -10.29
CA LYS A 101 4.72 8.87 -8.95
C LYS A 101 6.15 9.19 -8.54
N VAL A 102 7.12 8.55 -9.19
CA VAL A 102 8.55 8.70 -8.91
C VAL A 102 9.19 9.81 -9.75
N LEU A 103 8.73 9.98 -10.99
CA LEU A 103 9.25 10.95 -11.95
C LEU A 103 8.30 12.15 -12.08
N PHE A 104 7.22 11.98 -12.84
CA PHE A 104 6.20 13.01 -13.02
C PHE A 104 4.87 12.38 -13.52
N PRO A 105 3.70 12.92 -13.13
CA PRO A 105 2.41 12.27 -13.37
C PRO A 105 2.05 12.05 -14.86
N SER A 106 2.49 12.95 -15.75
CA SER A 106 2.19 12.86 -17.18
C SER A 106 2.99 11.79 -17.92
N LEU A 107 3.97 11.13 -17.29
CA LEU A 107 4.74 10.06 -17.92
C LEU A 107 3.87 8.84 -18.28
N ARG A 108 2.88 8.52 -17.45
CA ARG A 108 1.91 7.41 -17.65
C ARG A 108 2.55 6.05 -17.93
N LEU A 109 3.80 5.84 -17.52
CA LEU A 109 4.49 4.55 -17.58
C LEU A 109 4.33 3.78 -16.27
N GLY A 110 4.02 2.50 -16.42
CA GLY A 110 3.99 1.50 -15.35
C GLY A 110 4.32 0.13 -15.92
N TYR A 111 4.45 -0.85 -15.04
CA TYR A 111 4.83 -2.20 -15.39
C TYR A 111 4.10 -3.21 -14.51
N LEU A 112 4.01 -4.45 -15.00
CA LEU A 112 3.42 -5.57 -14.28
C LEU A 112 4.45 -6.68 -14.18
N ILE A 113 4.55 -7.31 -13.02
CA ILE A 113 5.21 -8.62 -12.87
C ILE A 113 4.09 -9.63 -12.69
N ILE A 114 3.95 -10.51 -13.69
CA ILE A 114 2.80 -11.41 -13.82
C ILE A 114 3.30 -12.85 -13.70
N PRO A 115 2.64 -13.71 -12.90
CA PRO A 115 2.91 -15.14 -12.88
C PRO A 115 2.80 -15.76 -14.28
N PRO A 116 3.73 -16.64 -14.71
CA PRO A 116 3.75 -17.18 -16.08
C PRO A 116 2.41 -17.79 -16.55
N ALA A 117 1.67 -18.41 -15.63
CA ALA A 117 0.36 -19.00 -15.90
C ALA A 117 -0.70 -17.99 -16.38
N LEU A 118 -0.56 -16.71 -16.03
CA LEU A 118 -1.48 -15.64 -16.42
C LEU A 118 -1.04 -14.90 -17.67
N LEU A 119 0.21 -15.08 -18.12
CA LEU A 119 0.79 -14.34 -19.25
C LEU A 119 -0.06 -14.43 -20.53
N PRO A 120 -0.58 -15.59 -20.96
CA PRO A 120 -1.43 -15.66 -22.17
C PRO A 120 -2.69 -14.81 -22.07
N ALA A 121 -3.36 -14.82 -20.91
CA ALA A 121 -4.58 -14.05 -20.68
C ALA A 121 -4.30 -12.53 -20.68
N PHE A 122 -3.21 -12.10 -20.03
CA PHE A 122 -2.80 -10.69 -20.03
C PHE A 122 -2.39 -10.21 -21.42
N MET A 123 -1.68 -11.03 -22.20
CA MET A 123 -1.31 -10.69 -23.58
C MET A 123 -2.54 -10.56 -24.48
N ALA A 124 -3.53 -11.45 -24.33
CA ALA A 124 -4.80 -11.35 -25.04
C ALA A 124 -5.56 -10.07 -24.66
N ALA A 125 -5.68 -9.77 -23.36
CA ALA A 125 -6.32 -8.55 -22.88
C ALA A 125 -5.58 -7.29 -23.35
N ARG A 126 -4.24 -7.30 -23.34
CA ARG A 126 -3.42 -6.17 -23.78
C ARG A 126 -3.72 -5.78 -25.23
N ARG A 127 -3.82 -6.77 -26.13
CA ARG A 127 -4.16 -6.56 -27.55
C ARG A 127 -5.56 -5.94 -27.76
N LEU A 128 -6.46 -6.08 -26.79
CA LEU A 128 -7.81 -5.50 -26.84
C LEU A 128 -7.88 -4.09 -26.25
N ILE A 129 -6.95 -3.73 -25.36
CA ILE A 129 -6.95 -2.43 -24.66
C ILE A 129 -6.25 -1.36 -25.51
N ASP A 130 -5.07 -1.66 -26.04
CA ASP A 130 -4.36 -0.75 -26.93
C ASP A 130 -3.42 -1.49 -27.90
N VAL A 131 -2.91 -0.73 -28.86
CA VAL A 131 -2.05 -1.25 -29.94
C VAL A 131 -0.58 -0.94 -29.70
N HIS A 132 -0.26 0.17 -29.01
CA HIS A 132 1.12 0.60 -28.81
C HIS A 132 1.39 1.10 -27.38
N THR A 133 2.55 0.75 -26.85
CA THR A 133 3.12 1.36 -25.64
C THR A 133 3.88 2.63 -26.06
N PRO A 134 3.82 3.75 -25.29
CA PRO A 134 4.56 4.98 -25.60
C PRO A 134 6.06 4.72 -25.76
N LEU A 135 6.53 4.64 -27.01
CA LEU A 135 7.87 4.15 -27.35
C LEU A 135 8.95 5.18 -26.99
N LEU A 136 8.71 6.45 -27.30
CA LEU A 136 9.65 7.53 -27.01
C LEU A 136 9.92 7.62 -25.50
N GLU A 137 8.88 7.57 -24.69
CA GLU A 137 8.95 7.62 -23.24
C GLU A 137 9.68 6.40 -22.67
N GLN A 138 9.46 5.21 -23.25
CA GLN A 138 10.19 4.00 -22.85
C GLN A 138 11.68 4.07 -23.18
N LEU A 139 12.04 4.58 -24.36
CA LEU A 139 13.44 4.75 -24.77
C LEU A 139 14.13 5.76 -23.86
N ALA A 140 13.53 6.94 -23.68
CA ALA A 140 14.04 7.97 -22.78
C ALA A 140 14.17 7.46 -21.33
N LEU A 141 13.19 6.70 -20.85
CA LEU A 141 13.25 6.10 -19.51
C LEU A 141 14.36 5.04 -19.42
N THR A 142 14.57 4.27 -20.48
CA THR A 142 15.64 3.26 -20.54
C THR A 142 16.99 3.92 -20.40
N ASP A 143 17.29 4.95 -21.20
CA ASP A 143 18.54 5.72 -21.10
C ASP A 143 18.69 6.35 -19.71
N PHE A 144 17.60 6.92 -19.17
CA PHE A 144 17.58 7.51 -17.84
C PHE A 144 17.92 6.51 -16.72
N ILE A 145 17.51 5.24 -16.87
CA ILE A 145 17.81 4.16 -15.92
C ILE A 145 19.23 3.64 -16.13
N THR A 146 19.61 3.28 -17.35
CA THR A 146 20.88 2.61 -17.68
C THR A 146 22.08 3.53 -17.45
N GLU A 147 21.93 4.84 -17.65
CA GLU A 147 22.95 5.85 -17.34
C GLU A 147 23.00 6.23 -15.85
N GLY A 148 22.13 5.65 -15.01
CA GLY A 148 22.12 5.84 -13.57
C GLY A 148 21.48 7.14 -13.08
N HIS A 149 20.85 7.92 -13.98
CA HIS A 149 20.15 9.15 -13.61
C HIS A 149 18.93 8.88 -12.72
N PHE A 150 18.23 7.76 -12.95
CA PHE A 150 17.09 7.35 -12.13
C PHE A 150 17.46 7.16 -10.65
N ALA A 151 18.53 6.40 -10.38
CA ALA A 151 19.01 6.18 -9.01
C ALA A 151 19.49 7.49 -8.36
N ARG A 152 20.13 8.38 -9.13
CA ARG A 152 20.55 9.71 -8.66
C ARG A 152 19.34 10.58 -8.31
N HIS A 153 18.32 10.61 -9.17
CA HIS A 153 17.07 11.30 -8.94
C HIS A 153 16.37 10.80 -7.68
N LEU A 154 16.23 9.48 -7.52
CA LEU A 154 15.63 8.88 -6.33
C LEU A 154 16.31 9.30 -5.04
N ARG A 155 17.65 9.28 -4.98
CA ARG A 155 18.39 9.75 -3.80
C ARG A 155 18.11 11.22 -3.48
N LYS A 156 18.11 12.09 -4.49
CA LYS A 156 17.79 13.51 -4.35
C LYS A 156 16.36 13.71 -3.84
N MET A 157 15.39 13.02 -4.46
CA MET A 157 13.97 13.18 -4.13
C MET A 157 13.62 12.62 -2.75
N ARG A 158 14.25 11.53 -2.30
CA ARG A 158 14.08 11.01 -0.93
C ARG A 158 14.43 12.05 0.13
N LEU A 159 15.55 12.75 -0.04
CA LEU A 159 15.96 13.80 0.90
C LEU A 159 14.95 14.97 0.90
N LEU A 160 14.56 15.44 -0.29
CA LEU A 160 13.59 16.53 -0.42
C LEU A 160 12.22 16.18 0.20
N TYR A 161 11.68 15.00 -0.08
CA TYR A 161 10.40 14.60 0.46
C TYR A 161 10.44 14.31 1.96
N LEU A 162 11.58 13.84 2.48
CA LEU A 162 11.80 13.71 3.92
C LEU A 162 11.73 15.08 4.60
N GLU A 163 12.42 16.07 4.07
CA GLU A 163 12.41 17.44 4.60
C GLU A 163 11.00 18.04 4.58
N ARG A 164 10.29 17.92 3.44
CA ARG A 164 8.90 18.38 3.29
C ARG A 164 7.97 17.70 4.29
N ARG A 165 8.06 16.38 4.42
CA ARG A 165 7.26 15.60 5.38
C ARG A 165 7.53 16.06 6.81
N ASN A 166 8.80 16.18 7.21
CA ASN A 166 9.16 16.58 8.56
C ASN A 166 8.67 18.00 8.86
N THR A 167 8.77 18.91 7.90
CA THR A 167 8.29 20.30 8.03
C THR A 167 6.78 20.34 8.20
N LEU A 168 6.03 19.62 7.35
CA LEU A 168 4.57 19.52 7.44
C LEU A 168 4.13 18.91 8.77
N VAL A 169 4.75 17.80 9.16
CA VAL A 169 4.42 17.11 10.41
C VAL A 169 4.73 18.01 11.62
N ALA A 170 5.84 18.74 11.63
CA ALA A 170 6.15 19.69 12.68
C ALA A 170 5.15 20.86 12.74
N ALA A 171 4.73 21.37 11.58
CA ALA A 171 3.70 22.42 11.51
C ALA A 171 2.35 21.93 12.04
N LEU A 172 1.90 20.75 11.59
CA LEU A 172 0.66 20.12 12.08
C LEU A 172 0.73 19.85 13.57
N SER A 173 1.85 19.34 14.10
CA SER A 173 2.01 19.11 15.54
C SER A 173 1.96 20.39 16.36
N ARG A 174 2.41 21.54 15.83
CA ARG A 174 2.28 22.83 16.53
C ARG A 174 0.86 23.37 16.47
N SER A 175 0.21 23.30 15.30
CA SER A 175 -1.11 23.88 15.08
C SER A 175 -2.27 23.03 15.60
N LEU A 176 -2.08 21.70 15.66
CA LEU A 176 -3.09 20.71 16.05
C LEU A 176 -2.70 19.95 17.33
N ALA A 177 -1.81 20.52 18.15
CA ALA A 177 -1.21 19.87 19.33
C ALA A 177 -2.24 19.23 20.29
N THR A 178 -3.48 19.73 20.31
CA THR A 178 -4.57 19.23 21.16
C THR A 178 -5.41 18.11 20.54
N CYS A 179 -5.35 17.89 19.22
CA CYS A 179 -6.20 16.92 18.51
C CYS A 179 -5.45 15.93 17.61
N TRP A 180 -4.13 16.10 17.41
CA TRP A 180 -3.35 15.26 16.50
C TRP A 180 -2.22 14.52 17.20
N ARG A 181 -2.22 13.18 17.11
CA ARG A 181 -1.05 12.33 17.39
C ARG A 181 -0.44 11.87 16.08
N SER A 182 0.81 12.24 15.83
CA SER A 182 1.56 11.75 14.68
C SER A 182 2.18 10.38 15.01
N PRO A 183 1.90 9.30 14.26
CA PRO A 183 2.63 8.04 14.39
C PRO A 183 4.08 8.13 13.87
N TYR A 184 4.47 9.26 13.29
CA TYR A 184 5.72 9.45 12.56
C TYR A 184 6.76 10.34 13.26
N LEU A 185 6.39 11.04 14.34
CA LEU A 185 7.31 11.75 15.22
C LEU A 185 7.56 10.89 16.47
N LYS A 186 8.80 10.86 16.96
CA LYS A 186 9.03 10.45 18.36
C LYS A 186 8.24 11.40 19.27
N PRO A 187 7.53 10.91 20.28
CA PRO A 187 6.76 11.78 21.17
C PRO A 187 7.72 12.73 21.89
N VAL A 188 7.51 14.05 21.75
CA VAL A 188 8.26 15.07 22.50
C VAL A 188 7.49 15.56 23.73
N CYS A 189 6.22 15.19 23.92
CA CYS A 189 5.46 15.63 25.08
C CYS A 189 4.89 14.47 25.88
N THR A 190 5.28 14.45 27.15
CA THR A 190 4.71 13.65 28.22
C THR A 190 3.27 14.07 28.49
N TRP A 191 2.48 13.07 28.80
CA TRP A 191 1.06 13.15 29.15
C TRP A 191 0.82 14.23 30.22
N SER A 192 -0.10 15.17 29.97
CA SER A 192 -0.69 16.00 31.03
C SER A 192 -2.20 15.75 31.07
N PRO A 193 -2.77 15.35 32.23
CA PRO A 193 -4.20 15.12 32.37
C PRO A 193 -4.96 16.45 32.30
N GLY A 194 -5.87 16.57 31.34
CA GLY A 194 -6.66 17.79 31.12
C GLY A 194 -7.17 18.02 29.69
N CYS A 195 -6.87 17.12 28.73
CA CYS A 195 -7.34 17.27 27.35
C CYS A 195 -8.88 17.08 27.26
N PRO A 196 -9.65 18.09 26.80
CA PRO A 196 -11.12 18.10 26.86
C PRO A 196 -11.81 17.21 25.82
N LEU A 197 -11.07 16.46 25.00
CA LEU A 197 -11.61 15.58 23.96
C LEU A 197 -11.79 14.11 24.41
N VAL A 198 -11.59 13.78 25.70
CA VAL A 198 -11.66 12.40 26.22
C VAL A 198 -12.96 12.09 27.00
N SER A 199 -14.04 12.89 26.88
CA SER A 199 -15.31 12.55 27.55
C SER A 199 -16.33 11.78 26.70
N ALA A 200 -15.96 11.22 25.54
CA ALA A 200 -16.93 10.52 24.67
C ALA A 200 -16.51 9.11 24.21
N ALA A 201 -15.50 8.49 24.82
CA ALA A 201 -15.07 7.13 24.46
C ALA A 201 -14.82 6.23 25.67
N SER A 202 -15.78 6.17 26.60
CA SER A 202 -15.86 5.11 27.61
C SER A 202 -17.25 5.02 28.24
N MET A 203 -18.24 4.62 27.45
CA MET A 203 -19.45 4.00 28.01
C MET A 203 -19.41 2.50 27.69
N PRO A 204 -19.36 1.61 28.69
CA PRO A 204 -19.55 0.19 28.45
C PRO A 204 -21.01 -0.07 28.06
N LEU A 205 -21.22 -0.77 26.95
CA LEU A 205 -22.52 -1.35 26.59
C LEU A 205 -22.95 -2.30 27.71
N SER A 206 -23.88 -1.87 28.56
CA SER A 206 -24.59 -2.75 29.48
C SER A 206 -25.48 -3.69 28.67
N LYS A 207 -25.36 -5.01 28.92
CA LYS A 207 -26.28 -6.02 28.38
C LYS A 207 -27.70 -5.75 28.90
N PRO A 208 -28.75 -5.90 28.08
CA PRO A 208 -30.12 -5.83 28.60
C PRO A 208 -30.41 -7.04 29.51
N PRO A 209 -31.21 -6.88 30.58
CA PRO A 209 -31.60 -7.99 31.44
C PRO A 209 -32.50 -8.98 30.68
N ARG A 210 -32.28 -10.27 30.93
CA ARG A 210 -33.24 -11.33 30.56
C ARG A 210 -34.56 -11.05 31.27
N LYS A 211 -35.66 -11.06 30.52
CA LYS A 211 -36.99 -11.24 31.08
C LYS A 211 -37.26 -12.73 31.15
N ASP A 212 -37.65 -13.19 32.33
CA ASP A 212 -38.47 -14.38 32.51
C ASP A 212 -39.84 -14.20 31.82
#